data_AF-A0A2K9N8C6-F1
#
_entry.id   AF-A0A2K9N8C6-F1
#
_cell.length_a   1.000
_cell.length_b   1.000
_cell.length_c   1.000
_cell.angle_alpha   90.00
_cell.angle_beta   90.00
_cell.angle_gamma   90.00
#
_symmetry.space_group_name_H-M   'P 1'
#
loop_
_entity.id
_entity.type
_entity.pdbx_description
1 polymer ?
#
loop_
_entity_poly.entity_id
_entity_poly.type
_entity_poly.pdbx_seq_one_letter_code
_entity_poly.pdbx_strand_id
1 'polypeptide(L)'
;MTWQEANKASVAMMNEGKLNEAFDLAWQAAELYEQSPTYKAASHERLLLNAIDIFLRTGKDRAAPSTIRKAIVALKRHVGPEDGTLIAVHEQLSLALIRAGDFEAARDAQDQVINLYAKNFGAESVGHVNALLTQARQLKGAMDIVDVRKYLDRASAVAQAVPANHVVRLMVDYEHALLTMETGRKDEAEAMFISVADRGIGQEDAAVKAVLRPTYGMLAYMAFKRGDSVTEDKWVEATRGLPVPEGEVKPLFREVPDTPDNRISVSGQVTIEFLVSTADGRVKETKILEKSGNPQYATSVEKAVRTWRYQPTVPVGDPGTLIRQKQTFGYQYENEEAEIGSRFKRRN
;
A
#
# COMPACT_ATOMS: atom_id res chain seq x y z
N MET A 1 -28.00 -26.78 -15.66
CA MET A 1 -27.54 -26.00 -14.50
C MET A 1 -27.86 -24.54 -14.75
N THR A 2 -28.50 -23.85 -13.81
CA THR A 2 -28.75 -22.40 -13.84
C THR A 2 -27.52 -21.62 -13.36
N TRP A 3 -27.47 -20.30 -13.61
CA TRP A 3 -26.37 -19.47 -13.10
C TRP A 3 -26.36 -19.43 -11.57
N GLN A 4 -27.53 -19.47 -10.91
CA GLN A 4 -27.62 -19.53 -9.44
C GLN A 4 -27.07 -20.85 -8.89
N GLU A 5 -27.39 -21.97 -9.54
CA GLU A 5 -26.85 -23.28 -9.17
C GLU A 5 -25.34 -23.33 -9.33
N ALA A 6 -24.80 -22.83 -10.45
CA ALA A 6 -23.36 -22.75 -10.70
C ALA A 6 -22.66 -21.87 -9.65
N ASN A 7 -23.22 -20.69 -9.34
CA ASN A 7 -22.67 -19.78 -8.33
C ASN A 7 -22.75 -20.35 -6.91
N LYS A 8 -23.79 -21.12 -6.59
CA LYS A 8 -23.86 -21.81 -5.28
C LYS A 8 -22.82 -22.93 -5.20
N ALA A 9 -22.66 -23.69 -6.28
CA ALA A 9 -21.69 -24.78 -6.35
C ALA A 9 -20.24 -24.27 -6.27
N SER A 10 -19.93 -23.11 -6.88
CA SER A 10 -18.59 -22.51 -6.78
C SER A 10 -18.21 -22.18 -5.33
N VAL A 11 -19.14 -21.61 -4.56
CA VAL A 11 -18.93 -21.32 -3.13
C VAL A 11 -18.70 -22.62 -2.32
N ALA A 12 -19.43 -23.70 -2.63
CA ALA A 12 -19.22 -25.00 -1.99
C ALA A 12 -17.81 -25.53 -2.27
N MET A 13 -17.38 -25.54 -3.54
CA MET A 13 -16.02 -25.96 -3.92
C MET A 13 -14.95 -25.08 -3.29
N MET A 14 -15.18 -23.77 -3.17
CA MET A 14 -14.27 -22.84 -2.50
C MET A 14 -14.10 -23.17 -1.01
N ASN A 15 -15.19 -23.49 -0.32
CA ASN A 15 -15.17 -23.89 1.09
C ASN A 15 -14.46 -25.23 1.31
N GLU A 16 -14.49 -26.12 0.31
CA GLU A 16 -13.73 -27.37 0.29
C GLU A 16 -12.24 -27.18 -0.11
N GLY A 17 -11.82 -25.95 -0.42
CA GLY A 17 -10.45 -25.64 -0.85
C GLY A 17 -10.15 -26.02 -2.31
N LYS A 18 -11.17 -26.45 -3.08
CA LYS A 18 -11.02 -26.86 -4.48
C LYS A 18 -11.12 -25.65 -5.41
N LEU A 19 -10.12 -24.77 -5.34
CA LEU A 19 -10.16 -23.45 -5.97
C LEU A 19 -10.26 -23.48 -7.50
N ASN A 20 -9.70 -24.49 -8.19
CA ASN A 20 -9.84 -24.60 -9.64
C ASN A 20 -11.29 -24.92 -10.04
N GLU A 21 -11.91 -25.89 -9.38
CA GLU A 21 -13.31 -26.27 -9.63
C GLU A 21 -14.27 -25.13 -9.25
N ALA A 22 -13.96 -24.43 -8.15
CA ALA A 22 -14.69 -23.23 -7.74
C ALA A 22 -14.62 -22.13 -8.82
N PHE A 23 -13.43 -21.90 -9.40
CA PHE A 23 -13.25 -20.93 -10.47
C PHE A 23 -14.07 -21.31 -11.71
N ASP A 24 -13.97 -22.56 -12.15
CA ASP A 24 -14.69 -23.03 -13.35
C ASP A 24 -16.21 -22.84 -13.19
N LEU A 25 -16.76 -23.19 -12.02
CA LEU A 25 -18.18 -22.99 -11.71
C LEU A 25 -18.57 -21.51 -11.59
N ALA A 26 -17.71 -20.67 -11.00
CA ALA A 26 -17.97 -19.24 -10.90
C ALA A 26 -17.93 -18.56 -12.28
N TRP A 27 -16.99 -18.94 -13.13
CA TRP A 27 -16.89 -18.47 -14.50
C TRP A 27 -18.10 -18.91 -15.32
N GLN A 28 -18.50 -20.19 -15.21
CA GLN A 28 -19.71 -20.70 -15.84
C GLN A 28 -20.97 -19.96 -15.37
N ALA A 29 -21.05 -19.59 -14.09
CA ALA A 29 -22.16 -18.79 -13.58
C ALA A 29 -22.23 -17.42 -14.27
N ALA A 30 -21.09 -16.75 -14.47
CA ALA A 30 -21.02 -15.47 -15.19
C ALA A 30 -21.47 -15.63 -16.66
N GLU A 31 -20.99 -16.66 -17.36
CA GLU A 31 -21.37 -16.94 -18.75
C GLU A 31 -22.86 -17.26 -18.89
N LEU A 32 -23.43 -18.08 -17.98
CA LEU A 32 -24.85 -18.37 -17.95
C LEU A 32 -25.69 -17.13 -17.63
N TYR A 33 -25.18 -16.23 -16.78
CA TYR A 33 -25.87 -14.98 -16.45
C TYR A 33 -25.82 -13.98 -17.61
N GLU A 34 -24.73 -13.94 -18.39
CA GLU A 34 -24.62 -13.12 -19.61
C GLU A 34 -25.76 -13.41 -20.60
N GLN A 35 -26.17 -14.67 -20.71
CA GLN A 35 -27.26 -15.12 -21.60
C GLN A 35 -28.67 -15.00 -20.98
N SER A 36 -28.78 -14.46 -19.75
CA SER A 36 -30.06 -14.42 -19.04
C SER A 36 -30.99 -13.33 -19.58
N PRO A 37 -32.30 -13.57 -19.72
CA PRO A 37 -33.28 -12.53 -20.06
C PRO A 37 -33.36 -11.39 -19.01
N THR A 38 -32.83 -11.61 -17.80
CA THR A 38 -32.78 -10.61 -16.72
C THR A 38 -31.39 -10.01 -16.55
N TYR A 39 -30.58 -10.02 -17.63
CA TYR A 39 -29.24 -9.48 -17.65
C TYR A 39 -29.16 -8.04 -17.14
N LYS A 40 -28.17 -7.78 -16.30
CA LYS A 40 -27.75 -6.44 -15.88
C LYS A 40 -26.22 -6.40 -15.81
N ALA A 41 -25.61 -5.40 -16.42
CA ALA A 41 -24.15 -5.27 -16.47
C ALA A 41 -23.49 -5.35 -15.10
N ALA A 42 -23.98 -4.60 -14.11
CA ALA A 42 -23.45 -4.62 -12.73
C ALA A 42 -23.55 -6.00 -12.05
N SER A 43 -24.59 -6.79 -12.35
CA SER A 43 -24.70 -8.15 -11.82
C SER A 43 -23.71 -9.10 -12.50
N HIS A 44 -23.49 -8.93 -13.81
CA HIS A 44 -22.50 -9.71 -14.55
C HIS A 44 -21.07 -9.38 -14.10
N GLU A 45 -20.77 -8.09 -13.94
CA GLU A 45 -19.52 -7.59 -13.38
C GLU A 45 -19.23 -8.25 -12.04
N ARG A 46 -20.21 -8.27 -11.12
CA ARG A 46 -20.02 -8.89 -9.81
C ARG A 46 -19.74 -10.40 -9.89
N LEU A 47 -20.40 -11.13 -10.78
CA LEU A 47 -20.12 -12.55 -11.00
C LEU A 47 -18.71 -12.77 -11.57
N LEU A 48 -18.28 -11.93 -12.52
CA LEU A 48 -16.94 -11.96 -13.08
C LEU A 48 -15.87 -11.61 -12.04
N LEU A 49 -16.10 -10.60 -11.20
CA LEU A 49 -15.19 -10.22 -10.11
C LEU A 49 -15.06 -11.35 -9.08
N ASN A 50 -16.15 -12.04 -8.75
CA ASN A 50 -16.09 -13.22 -7.89
C ASN A 50 -15.26 -14.35 -8.51
N ALA A 51 -15.43 -14.62 -9.81
CA ALA A 51 -14.61 -15.60 -10.52
C ALA A 51 -13.13 -15.19 -10.54
N ILE A 52 -12.83 -13.91 -10.77
CA ILE A 52 -11.47 -13.36 -10.74
C ILE A 52 -10.84 -13.53 -9.34
N ASP A 53 -11.56 -13.20 -8.26
CA ASP A 53 -11.05 -13.38 -6.89
C ASP A 53 -10.66 -14.85 -6.60
N ILE A 54 -11.55 -15.79 -6.94
CA ILE A 54 -11.28 -17.22 -6.80
C ILE A 54 -10.06 -17.62 -7.65
N PHE A 55 -9.97 -17.13 -8.88
CA PHE A 55 -8.83 -17.40 -9.77
C PHE A 55 -7.52 -16.91 -9.15
N LEU A 56 -7.48 -15.70 -8.61
CA LEU A 56 -6.28 -15.12 -8.00
C LEU A 56 -5.80 -15.94 -6.81
N ARG A 57 -6.72 -16.51 -6.03
CA ARG A 57 -6.40 -17.41 -4.91
C ARG A 57 -5.76 -18.74 -5.34
N THR A 58 -5.83 -19.11 -6.62
CA THR A 58 -5.11 -20.28 -7.16
C THR A 58 -3.60 -20.06 -7.30
N GLY A 59 -3.10 -18.82 -7.15
CA GLY A 59 -1.68 -18.48 -7.30
C GLY A 59 -1.18 -18.43 -8.74
N LYS A 60 -2.07 -18.48 -9.74
CA LYS A 60 -1.72 -18.44 -11.17
C LYS A 60 -1.51 -17.01 -11.68
N ASP A 61 -0.61 -16.26 -11.05
CA ASP A 61 -0.41 -14.82 -11.32
C ASP A 61 -0.11 -14.50 -12.80
N ARG A 62 0.69 -15.35 -13.48
CA ARG A 62 1.00 -15.16 -14.91
C ARG A 62 -0.22 -15.24 -15.84
N ALA A 63 -1.23 -16.02 -15.47
CA ALA A 63 -2.44 -16.20 -16.28
C ALA A 63 -3.53 -15.18 -15.94
N ALA A 64 -3.46 -14.54 -14.77
CA ALA A 64 -4.49 -13.63 -14.27
C ALA A 64 -4.82 -12.46 -15.23
N PRO A 65 -3.85 -11.75 -15.84
CA PRO A 65 -4.16 -10.67 -16.77
C PRO A 65 -5.02 -11.13 -17.95
N SER A 66 -4.75 -12.32 -18.50
CA SER A 66 -5.52 -12.88 -19.61
C SER A 66 -6.96 -13.21 -19.21
N THR A 67 -7.16 -13.77 -18.02
CA THR A 67 -8.50 -14.08 -17.47
C THR A 67 -9.30 -12.79 -17.26
N ILE A 68 -8.67 -11.75 -16.69
CA ILE A 68 -9.34 -10.47 -16.45
C ILE A 68 -9.67 -9.75 -17.76
N ARG A 69 -8.78 -9.80 -18.78
CA ARG A 69 -9.09 -9.27 -20.11
C ARG A 69 -10.30 -9.96 -20.74
N LYS A 70 -10.49 -11.27 -20.54
CA LYS A 70 -11.71 -11.97 -20.99
C LYS A 70 -12.97 -11.44 -20.30
N ALA A 71 -12.90 -11.15 -19.00
CA ALA A 71 -14.01 -10.55 -18.26
C ALA A 71 -14.36 -9.15 -18.79
N ILE A 72 -13.35 -8.31 -19.05
CA ILE A 72 -13.54 -6.99 -19.68
C ILE A 72 -14.20 -7.12 -21.06
N VAL A 73 -13.77 -8.08 -21.88
CA VAL A 73 -14.38 -8.35 -23.19
C VAL A 73 -15.84 -8.78 -23.04
N ALA A 74 -16.15 -9.66 -22.08
CA ALA A 74 -17.51 -10.11 -21.83
C ALA A 74 -18.45 -8.95 -21.41
N LEU A 75 -17.98 -8.04 -20.56
CA LEU A 75 -18.73 -6.83 -20.20
C LEU A 75 -18.93 -5.91 -21.41
N LYS A 76 -17.86 -5.62 -22.17
CA LYS A 76 -17.89 -4.74 -23.35
C LYS A 76 -18.80 -5.21 -24.49
N ARG A 77 -19.33 -6.44 -24.46
CA ARG A 77 -20.37 -6.86 -25.40
C ARG A 77 -21.72 -6.19 -25.15
N HIS A 78 -21.97 -5.73 -23.92
CA HIS A 78 -23.27 -5.19 -23.49
C HIS A 78 -23.19 -3.75 -22.99
N VAL A 79 -21.99 -3.24 -22.71
CA VAL A 79 -21.78 -1.85 -22.27
C VAL A 79 -20.79 -1.11 -23.16
N GLY A 80 -20.90 0.22 -23.20
CA GLY A 80 -19.97 1.08 -23.92
C GLY A 80 -18.56 1.07 -23.32
N PRO A 81 -17.54 1.55 -24.06
CA PRO A 81 -16.15 1.56 -23.59
C PRO A 81 -15.89 2.49 -22.39
N GLU A 82 -16.79 3.44 -22.12
CA GLU A 82 -16.70 4.38 -20.98
C GLU A 82 -17.62 4.00 -19.80
N ASP A 83 -18.25 2.81 -19.81
CA ASP A 83 -19.19 2.40 -18.76
C ASP A 83 -18.51 2.16 -17.41
N GLY A 84 -19.10 2.68 -16.32
CA GLY A 84 -18.53 2.60 -14.97
C GLY A 84 -18.35 1.17 -14.43
N THR A 85 -19.10 0.18 -14.93
CA THR A 85 -18.91 -1.24 -14.56
C THR A 85 -17.57 -1.82 -15.01
N LEU A 86 -16.84 -1.10 -15.89
CA LEU A 86 -15.49 -1.47 -16.30
C LEU A 86 -14.41 -1.06 -15.29
N ILE A 87 -14.71 -0.18 -14.32
CA ILE A 87 -13.72 0.37 -13.39
C ILE A 87 -13.07 -0.75 -12.56
N ALA A 88 -13.87 -1.54 -11.84
CA ALA A 88 -13.35 -2.53 -10.91
C ALA A 88 -12.55 -3.64 -11.63
N VAL A 89 -12.99 -4.06 -12.82
CA VAL A 89 -12.26 -5.07 -13.61
C VAL A 89 -10.94 -4.52 -14.17
N HIS A 90 -10.86 -3.22 -14.51
CA HIS A 90 -9.60 -2.57 -14.90
C HIS A 90 -8.66 -2.36 -13.70
N GLU A 91 -9.18 -2.06 -12.51
CA GLU A 91 -8.39 -2.03 -11.27
C GLU A 91 -7.76 -3.40 -10.98
N GLN A 92 -8.55 -4.48 -11.09
CA GLN A 92 -8.02 -5.84 -10.95
C GLN A 92 -6.97 -6.17 -12.02
N LEU A 93 -7.16 -5.69 -13.26
CA LEU A 93 -6.21 -5.89 -14.35
C LEU A 93 -4.87 -5.21 -14.04
N SER A 94 -4.88 -3.96 -13.59
CA SER A 94 -3.67 -3.22 -13.20
C SER A 94 -2.89 -3.97 -12.12
N LEU A 95 -3.57 -4.39 -11.05
CA LEU A 95 -2.95 -5.14 -9.95
C LEU A 95 -2.39 -6.50 -10.40
N ALA A 96 -3.11 -7.22 -11.27
CA ALA A 96 -2.64 -8.50 -11.81
C ALA A 96 -1.42 -8.34 -12.71
N LEU A 97 -1.36 -7.27 -13.51
CA LEU A 97 -0.22 -6.96 -14.36
C LEU A 97 1.03 -6.60 -13.54
N ILE A 98 0.87 -5.86 -12.44
CA ILE A 98 1.96 -5.61 -11.48
C ILE A 98 2.52 -6.93 -10.92
N ARG A 99 1.64 -7.84 -10.46
CA ARG A 99 2.08 -9.15 -9.95
C ARG A 99 2.77 -10.00 -11.01
N ALA A 100 2.36 -9.87 -12.27
CA ALA A 100 2.99 -10.53 -13.41
C ALA A 100 4.31 -9.87 -13.86
N GLY A 101 4.66 -8.68 -13.33
CA GLY A 101 5.85 -7.92 -13.70
C GLY A 101 5.71 -7.06 -14.97
N ASP A 102 4.50 -6.94 -15.52
CA ASP A 102 4.22 -6.13 -16.72
C ASP A 102 3.76 -4.72 -16.31
N PHE A 103 4.73 -3.90 -15.89
CA PHE A 103 4.48 -2.57 -15.34
C PHE A 103 3.94 -1.58 -16.38
N GLU A 104 4.32 -1.72 -17.65
CA GLU A 104 3.84 -0.85 -18.73
C GLU A 104 2.35 -1.12 -18.99
N ALA A 105 1.94 -2.37 -19.16
CA ALA A 105 0.53 -2.69 -19.33
C ALA A 105 -0.29 -2.39 -18.06
N ALA A 106 0.32 -2.52 -16.87
CA ALA A 106 -0.33 -2.14 -15.61
C ALA A 106 -0.66 -0.65 -15.56
N ARG A 107 0.26 0.19 -16.04
CA ARG A 107 0.07 1.63 -16.20
C ARG A 107 -1.06 1.94 -17.17
N ASP A 108 -1.10 1.28 -18.33
CA ASP A 108 -2.19 1.46 -19.28
C ASP A 108 -3.56 1.11 -18.66
N ALA A 109 -3.63 -0.01 -17.93
CA ALA A 109 -4.84 -0.41 -17.23
C ALA A 109 -5.25 0.62 -16.18
N GLN A 110 -4.30 1.20 -15.43
CA GLN A 110 -4.58 2.23 -14.44
C GLN A 110 -4.99 3.57 -15.08
N ASP A 111 -4.41 3.95 -16.22
CA ASP A 111 -4.85 5.12 -16.98
C ASP A 111 -6.29 4.95 -17.48
N GLN A 112 -6.72 3.73 -17.83
CA GLN A 112 -8.14 3.45 -18.10
C GLN A 112 -9.01 3.65 -16.86
N VAL A 113 -8.58 3.20 -15.68
CA VAL A 113 -9.30 3.44 -14.41
C VAL A 113 -9.46 4.94 -14.15
N ILE A 114 -8.39 5.72 -14.29
CA ILE A 114 -8.40 7.18 -14.13
C ILE A 114 -9.44 7.82 -15.08
N ASN A 115 -9.41 7.44 -16.35
CA ASN A 115 -10.34 7.96 -17.35
C ASN A 115 -11.79 7.59 -17.04
N LEU A 116 -12.05 6.34 -16.65
CA LEU A 116 -13.40 5.86 -16.33
C LEU A 116 -13.97 6.59 -15.11
N TYR A 117 -13.18 6.81 -14.05
CA TYR A 117 -13.63 7.61 -12.90
C TYR A 117 -13.96 9.04 -13.29
N ALA A 118 -13.10 9.70 -14.08
CA ALA A 118 -13.34 11.06 -14.54
C ALA A 118 -14.63 11.18 -15.38
N LYS A 119 -14.92 10.18 -16.22
CA LYS A 119 -16.10 10.15 -17.09
C LYS A 119 -17.40 9.86 -16.35
N ASN A 120 -17.38 8.91 -15.41
CA ASN A 120 -18.60 8.44 -14.75
C ASN A 120 -18.96 9.26 -13.50
N PHE A 121 -17.97 9.84 -12.83
CA PHE A 121 -18.18 10.55 -11.56
C PHE A 121 -17.69 12.00 -11.59
N GLY A 122 -17.10 12.43 -12.71
CA GLY A 122 -16.51 13.76 -12.87
C GLY A 122 -15.04 13.80 -12.49
N ALA A 123 -14.32 14.72 -13.13
CA ALA A 123 -12.90 14.92 -12.91
C ALA A 123 -12.57 15.35 -11.47
N GLU A 124 -13.53 15.86 -10.71
CA GLU A 124 -13.35 16.28 -9.30
C GLU A 124 -13.76 15.22 -8.28
N SER A 125 -14.17 14.03 -8.73
CA SER A 125 -14.59 12.97 -7.84
C SER A 125 -13.44 12.43 -6.98
N VAL A 126 -13.77 12.01 -5.75
CA VAL A 126 -12.85 11.31 -4.85
C VAL A 126 -12.23 10.08 -5.54
N GLY A 127 -13.02 9.35 -6.33
CA GLY A 127 -12.57 8.19 -7.09
C GLY A 127 -11.49 8.55 -8.11
N HIS A 128 -11.66 9.63 -8.87
CA HIS A 128 -10.66 10.08 -9.85
C HIS A 128 -9.35 10.51 -9.18
N VAL A 129 -9.40 11.27 -8.08
CA VAL A 129 -8.18 11.66 -7.35
C VAL A 129 -7.48 10.44 -6.75
N ASN A 130 -8.23 9.50 -6.16
CA ASN A 130 -7.65 8.27 -5.64
C ASN A 130 -6.98 7.44 -6.74
N ALA A 131 -7.56 7.37 -7.94
CA ALA A 131 -6.96 6.68 -9.07
C ALA A 131 -5.63 7.33 -9.52
N LEU A 132 -5.55 8.67 -9.51
CA LEU A 132 -4.30 9.41 -9.78
C LEU A 132 -3.24 9.15 -8.70
N LEU A 133 -3.63 9.17 -7.42
CA LEU A 133 -2.72 8.91 -6.31
C LEU A 133 -2.20 7.47 -6.32
N THR A 134 -3.05 6.49 -6.66
CA THR A 134 -2.62 5.10 -6.83
C THR A 134 -1.54 4.97 -7.90
N GLN A 135 -1.71 5.63 -9.05
CA GLN A 135 -0.71 5.63 -10.11
C GLN A 135 0.60 6.30 -9.66
N ALA A 136 0.53 7.43 -8.96
CA ALA A 136 1.71 8.09 -8.40
C ALA A 136 2.47 7.16 -7.41
N ARG A 137 1.77 6.45 -6.53
CA ARG A 137 2.39 5.49 -5.59
C ARG A 137 3.06 4.31 -6.30
N GLN A 138 2.45 3.80 -7.36
CA GLN A 138 3.01 2.70 -8.15
C GLN A 138 4.32 3.10 -8.84
N LEU A 139 4.35 4.28 -9.48
CA LEU A 139 5.53 4.81 -10.17
C LEU A 139 6.69 5.14 -9.22
N LYS A 140 6.38 5.51 -7.99
CA LYS A 140 7.38 5.75 -6.94
C LYS A 140 8.16 4.48 -6.58
N GLY A 141 7.50 3.31 -6.61
CA GLY A 141 8.16 2.01 -6.48
C GLY A 141 9.15 1.72 -7.61
N ALA A 142 8.95 2.32 -8.79
CA ALA A 142 9.84 2.21 -9.96
C ALA A 142 10.87 3.35 -10.05
N MET A 143 10.95 4.23 -9.04
CA MET A 143 11.82 5.41 -9.00
C MET A 143 11.62 6.41 -10.16
N ASP A 144 10.46 6.40 -10.83
CA ASP A 144 10.13 7.36 -11.89
C ASP A 144 9.59 8.68 -11.31
N ILE A 145 10.49 9.47 -10.72
CA ILE A 145 10.15 10.71 -10.02
C ILE A 145 9.44 11.73 -10.93
N VAL A 146 9.74 11.73 -12.24
CA VAL A 146 9.14 12.66 -13.20
C VAL A 146 7.66 12.33 -13.39
N ASP A 147 7.33 11.06 -13.66
CA ASP A 147 5.93 10.69 -13.82
C ASP A 147 5.17 10.72 -12.49
N VAL A 148 5.79 10.36 -11.35
CA VAL A 148 5.15 10.55 -10.04
C VAL A 148 4.69 12.00 -9.87
N ARG A 149 5.59 12.97 -10.14
CA ARG A 149 5.26 14.40 -10.05
C ARG A 149 4.12 14.78 -10.99
N LYS A 150 4.15 14.32 -12.24
CA LYS A 150 3.08 14.56 -13.22
C LYS A 150 1.71 14.10 -12.72
N TYR A 151 1.60 12.92 -12.12
CA TYR A 151 0.32 12.43 -11.58
C TYR A 151 -0.10 13.17 -10.30
N LEU A 152 0.84 13.53 -9.42
CA LEU A 152 0.53 14.34 -8.24
C LEU A 152 0.11 15.77 -8.59
N ASP A 153 0.70 16.37 -9.63
CA ASP A 153 0.31 17.70 -10.13
C ASP A 153 -1.11 17.67 -10.73
N ARG A 154 -1.44 16.62 -11.50
CA ARG A 154 -2.81 16.38 -11.98
C ARG A 154 -3.80 16.22 -10.82
N ALA A 155 -3.43 15.44 -9.80
CA ALA A 155 -4.25 15.24 -8.62
C ALA A 155 -4.46 16.55 -7.83
N SER A 156 -3.41 17.39 -7.74
CA SER A 156 -3.48 18.70 -7.10
C SER A 156 -4.39 19.66 -7.85
N ALA A 157 -4.26 19.75 -9.17
CA ALA A 157 -5.12 20.58 -10.01
C ALA A 157 -6.61 20.25 -9.81
N VAL A 158 -6.93 18.95 -9.70
CA VAL A 158 -8.29 18.49 -9.39
C VAL A 158 -8.70 18.84 -7.96
N ALA A 159 -7.85 18.54 -6.97
CA ALA A 159 -8.16 18.74 -5.56
C ALA A 159 -8.29 20.23 -5.16
N GLN A 160 -7.83 21.16 -5.99
CA GLN A 160 -8.03 22.60 -5.77
C GLN A 160 -9.51 23.03 -5.81
N ALA A 161 -10.40 22.23 -6.42
CA ALA A 161 -11.84 22.49 -6.45
C ALA A 161 -12.52 22.33 -5.07
N VAL A 162 -11.87 21.66 -4.11
CA VAL A 162 -12.39 21.46 -2.76
C VAL A 162 -11.63 22.28 -1.71
N PRO A 163 -12.25 22.56 -0.53
CA PRO A 163 -11.59 23.30 0.55
C PRO A 163 -10.26 22.69 0.98
N ALA A 164 -9.35 23.54 1.47
CA ALA A 164 -7.99 23.13 1.86
C ALA A 164 -7.94 22.03 2.93
N ASN A 165 -8.98 21.93 3.77
CA ASN A 165 -9.11 20.92 4.82
C ASN A 165 -9.88 19.66 4.38
N HIS A 166 -10.35 19.59 3.13
CA HIS A 166 -11.04 18.43 2.60
C HIS A 166 -10.08 17.23 2.46
N VAL A 167 -10.55 16.02 2.79
CA VAL A 167 -9.71 14.81 2.85
C VAL A 167 -8.91 14.56 1.57
N VAL A 168 -9.54 14.71 0.41
CA VAL A 168 -8.88 14.52 -0.91
C VAL A 168 -7.67 15.45 -1.07
N ARG A 169 -7.79 16.70 -0.63
CA ARG A 169 -6.71 17.68 -0.72
C ARG A 169 -5.60 17.38 0.28
N LEU A 170 -5.95 16.98 1.50
CA LEU A 170 -4.97 16.53 2.50
C LEU A 170 -4.19 15.29 2.02
N MET A 171 -4.85 14.33 1.36
CA MET A 171 -4.19 13.16 0.78
C MET A 171 -3.17 13.55 -0.30
N VAL A 172 -3.56 14.42 -1.22
CA VAL A 172 -2.66 14.89 -2.29
C VAL A 172 -1.46 15.65 -1.72
N ASP A 173 -1.71 16.55 -0.77
CA ASP A 173 -0.65 17.36 -0.16
C ASP A 173 0.32 16.50 0.68
N TYR A 174 -0.18 15.46 1.35
CA TYR A 174 0.65 14.47 2.05
C TYR A 174 1.58 13.70 1.08
N GLU A 175 1.07 13.26 -0.07
CA GLU A 175 1.89 12.54 -1.06
C GLU A 175 2.95 13.46 -1.71
N HIS A 176 2.61 14.73 -1.93
CA HIS A 176 3.58 15.75 -2.37
C HIS A 176 4.67 16.00 -1.31
N ALA A 177 4.31 16.03 -0.03
CA ALA A 177 5.27 16.16 1.07
C ALA A 177 6.22 14.95 1.12
N LEU A 178 5.69 13.73 0.97
CA LEU A 178 6.49 12.51 0.89
C LEU A 178 7.47 12.54 -0.30
N LEU A 179 7.00 12.86 -1.50
CA LEU A 179 7.88 12.97 -2.68
C LEU A 179 8.97 14.02 -2.43
N THR A 180 8.61 15.16 -1.85
CA THR A 180 9.55 16.24 -1.55
C THR A 180 10.64 15.78 -0.57
N MET A 181 10.25 15.06 0.49
CA MET A 181 11.17 14.47 1.46
C MET A 181 12.14 13.48 0.79
N GLU A 182 11.63 12.58 -0.05
CA GLU A 182 12.42 11.55 -0.73
C GLU A 182 13.37 12.12 -1.77
N THR A 183 13.02 13.25 -2.38
CA THR A 183 13.94 14.01 -3.24
C THR A 183 14.97 14.84 -2.45
N GLY A 184 15.06 14.66 -1.13
CA GLY A 184 16.08 15.28 -0.27
C GLY A 184 15.74 16.68 0.24
N ARG A 185 14.60 17.26 -0.16
CA ARG A 185 14.16 18.61 0.24
C ARG A 185 13.40 18.55 1.57
N LYS A 186 14.11 18.17 2.64
CA LYS A 186 13.51 17.84 3.94
C LYS A 186 12.81 19.05 4.58
N ASP A 187 13.40 20.24 4.56
CA ASP A 187 12.80 21.41 5.21
C ASP A 187 11.49 21.83 4.52
N GLU A 188 11.44 21.77 3.19
CA GLU A 188 10.20 22.00 2.41
C GLU A 188 9.14 20.95 2.78
N ALA A 189 9.51 19.67 2.82
CA ALA A 189 8.60 18.59 3.16
C ALA A 189 8.03 18.73 4.58
N GLU A 190 8.84 19.16 5.54
CA GLU A 190 8.37 19.38 6.91
C GLU A 190 7.29 20.45 6.97
N ALA A 191 7.51 21.59 6.30
CA ALA A 191 6.51 22.65 6.22
C ALA A 191 5.21 22.16 5.57
N MET A 192 5.30 21.29 4.57
CA MET A 192 4.14 20.67 3.92
C MET A 192 3.41 19.70 4.86
N PHE A 193 4.12 18.83 5.58
CA PHE A 193 3.50 17.95 6.58
C PHE A 193 2.83 18.73 7.71
N ILE A 194 3.46 19.80 8.21
CA ILE A 194 2.84 20.70 9.20
C ILE A 194 1.54 21.30 8.63
N SER A 195 1.56 21.78 7.39
CA SER A 195 0.35 22.32 6.74
C SER A 195 -0.78 21.29 6.62
N VAL A 196 -0.45 20.02 6.35
CA VAL A 196 -1.44 18.92 6.34
C VAL A 196 -1.99 18.68 7.73
N ALA A 197 -1.12 18.63 8.75
CA ALA A 197 -1.53 18.45 10.14
C ALA A 197 -2.46 19.59 10.62
N ASP A 198 -2.06 20.85 10.41
CA ASP A 198 -2.80 22.03 10.86
C ASP A 198 -4.18 22.15 10.20
N ARG A 199 -4.32 21.72 8.94
CA ARG A 199 -5.62 21.72 8.23
C ARG A 199 -6.50 20.53 8.57
N GLY A 200 -5.91 19.40 8.98
CA GLY A 200 -6.65 18.21 9.36
C GLY A 200 -7.08 18.17 10.83
N ILE A 201 -6.38 18.90 11.71
CA ILE A 201 -6.60 18.83 13.16
C ILE A 201 -8.05 19.15 13.55
N GLY A 202 -8.59 18.41 14.51
CA GLY A 202 -9.96 18.60 15.01
C GLY A 202 -11.07 18.03 14.12
N GLN A 203 -10.74 17.45 12.96
CA GLN A 203 -11.74 16.80 12.11
C GLN A 203 -12.07 15.38 12.59
N GLU A 204 -13.37 15.05 12.59
CA GLU A 204 -13.86 13.74 13.03
C GLU A 204 -13.84 12.67 11.93
N ASP A 205 -13.73 13.08 10.67
CA ASP A 205 -13.71 12.19 9.51
C ASP A 205 -12.57 11.15 9.63
N ALA A 206 -12.95 9.87 9.58
CA ALA A 206 -12.01 8.75 9.72
C ALA A 206 -10.93 8.75 8.64
N ALA A 207 -11.24 9.18 7.42
CA ALA A 207 -10.29 9.28 6.31
C ALA A 207 -9.31 10.44 6.52
N VAL A 208 -9.75 11.56 7.11
CA VAL A 208 -8.82 12.63 7.54
C VAL A 208 -7.88 12.11 8.63
N LYS A 209 -8.41 11.42 9.64
CA LYS A 209 -7.60 10.79 10.71
C LYS A 209 -6.60 9.77 10.15
N ALA A 210 -6.96 9.06 9.07
CA ALA A 210 -6.08 8.13 8.38
C ALA A 210 -4.90 8.81 7.68
N VAL A 211 -5.06 10.05 7.19
CA VAL A 211 -3.96 10.88 6.64
C VAL A 211 -3.12 11.51 7.75
N LEU A 212 -3.75 11.93 8.85
CA LEU A 212 -3.05 12.58 9.96
C LEU A 212 -2.06 11.65 10.67
N ARG A 213 -2.40 10.38 10.90
CA ARG A 213 -1.50 9.44 11.60
C ARG A 213 -0.12 9.33 10.94
N PRO A 214 0.01 9.01 9.64
CA PRO A 214 1.32 8.97 9.01
C PRO A 214 1.94 10.36 8.86
N THR A 215 1.14 11.44 8.73
CA THR A 215 1.67 12.82 8.74
C THR A 215 2.43 13.12 10.04
N TYR A 216 1.81 12.86 11.19
CA TYR A 216 2.47 13.01 12.49
C TYR A 216 3.65 12.05 12.67
N GLY A 217 3.54 10.82 12.15
CA GLY A 217 4.65 9.86 12.15
C GLY A 217 5.87 10.37 11.38
N MET A 218 5.68 11.00 10.22
CA MET A 218 6.76 11.62 9.44
C MET A 218 7.35 12.83 10.16
N LEU A 219 6.53 13.68 10.77
CA LEU A 219 7.02 14.82 11.55
C LEU A 219 7.85 14.37 12.78
N ALA A 220 7.37 13.34 13.49
CA ALA A 220 8.12 12.73 14.59
C ALA A 220 9.44 12.12 14.10
N TYR A 221 9.40 11.41 12.96
CA TYR A 221 10.59 10.84 12.33
C TYR A 221 11.63 11.92 11.98
N MET A 222 11.21 13.02 11.36
CA MET A 222 12.10 14.11 10.98
C MET A 222 12.76 14.77 12.20
N ALA A 223 11.99 14.98 13.29
CA ALA A 223 12.53 15.47 14.55
C ALA A 223 13.54 14.48 15.18
N PHE A 224 13.20 13.18 15.18
CA PHE A 224 14.11 12.12 15.61
C PHE A 224 15.45 12.15 14.85
N LYS A 225 15.42 12.30 13.51
CA LYS A 225 16.66 12.38 12.71
C LYS A 225 17.51 13.61 13.00
N ARG A 226 16.93 14.65 13.61
CA ARG A 226 17.67 15.84 14.10
C ARG A 226 18.12 15.72 15.56
N GLY A 227 17.70 14.69 16.28
CA GLY A 227 17.94 14.56 17.72
C GLY A 227 17.08 15.50 18.58
N ASP A 228 15.98 16.03 18.03
CA ASP A 228 15.05 16.91 18.74
C ASP A 228 13.93 16.09 19.41
N SER A 229 14.22 15.57 20.61
CA SER A 229 13.29 14.71 21.33
C SER A 229 12.01 15.45 21.78
N VAL A 230 12.08 16.77 21.98
CA VAL A 230 10.93 17.58 22.40
C VAL A 230 9.91 17.67 21.26
N THR A 231 10.38 17.98 20.05
CA THR A 231 9.51 18.02 18.87
C THR A 231 9.05 16.63 18.46
N GLU A 232 9.90 15.60 18.61
CA GLU A 232 9.51 14.20 18.41
C GLU A 232 8.33 13.83 19.32
N ASP A 233 8.46 14.05 20.63
CA ASP A 233 7.41 13.71 21.60
C ASP A 233 6.13 14.54 21.35
N LYS A 234 6.24 15.83 20.99
CA LYS A 234 5.10 16.65 20.58
C LYS A 234 4.28 15.99 19.47
N TRP A 235 4.93 15.52 18.40
CA TRP A 235 4.23 14.92 17.26
C TRP A 235 3.70 13.53 17.56
N VAL A 236 4.40 12.74 18.38
CA VAL A 236 3.86 11.46 18.86
C VAL A 236 2.61 11.68 19.72
N GLU A 237 2.62 12.65 20.63
CA GLU A 237 1.44 12.99 21.44
C GLU A 237 0.24 13.45 20.61
N ALA A 238 0.47 14.18 19.51
CA ALA A 238 -0.59 14.60 18.58
C ALA A 238 -1.39 13.41 17.98
N THR A 239 -0.83 12.19 18.02
CA THR A 239 -1.51 10.99 17.53
C THR A 239 -2.46 10.36 18.54
N ARG A 240 -2.40 10.71 19.84
CA ARG A 240 -3.15 10.05 20.92
C ARG A 240 -4.66 10.01 20.69
N GLY A 241 -5.23 11.06 20.08
CA GLY A 241 -6.66 11.15 19.76
C GLY A 241 -7.12 10.37 18.51
N LEU A 242 -6.21 9.72 17.79
CA LEU A 242 -6.54 8.96 16.59
C LEU A 242 -7.00 7.54 16.95
N PRO A 243 -7.93 6.93 16.20
CA PRO A 243 -8.48 5.63 16.54
C PRO A 243 -7.43 4.53 16.48
N VAL A 244 -7.36 3.68 17.51
CA VAL A 244 -6.57 2.44 17.54
C VAL A 244 -7.48 1.35 18.11
N PRO A 245 -7.62 0.19 17.45
CA PRO A 245 -8.36 -0.93 18.02
C PRO A 245 -7.78 -1.34 19.37
N GLU A 246 -8.64 -1.76 20.29
CA GLU A 246 -8.20 -2.18 21.63
C GLU A 246 -7.20 -3.35 21.55
N GLY A 247 -6.12 -3.25 22.32
CA GLY A 247 -5.06 -4.26 22.34
C GLY A 247 -4.07 -4.19 21.16
N GLU A 248 -4.29 -3.31 20.18
CA GLU A 248 -3.33 -3.08 19.09
C GLU A 248 -2.33 -1.98 19.41
N VAL A 249 -1.12 -2.11 18.84
CA VAL A 249 -0.13 -1.03 18.77
C VAL A 249 0.05 -0.60 17.32
N LYS A 250 0.00 0.71 17.06
CA LYS A 250 0.22 1.25 15.72
C LYS A 250 1.60 1.92 15.64
N PRO A 251 2.53 1.44 14.79
CA PRO A 251 3.81 2.11 14.61
C PRO A 251 3.63 3.47 13.94
N LEU A 252 4.39 4.47 14.40
CA LEU A 252 4.47 5.80 13.79
C LEU A 252 5.67 5.89 12.85
N PHE A 253 6.84 5.42 13.30
CA PHE A 253 7.99 5.19 12.42
C PHE A 253 8.85 4.04 12.95
N ARG A 254 9.59 3.42 12.03
CA ARG A 254 10.52 2.32 12.30
C ARG A 254 11.79 2.54 11.48
N GLU A 255 12.91 2.78 12.15
CA GLU A 255 14.21 2.77 11.47
C GLU A 255 14.54 1.34 11.03
N VAL A 256 15.10 1.23 9.83
CA VAL A 256 15.59 -0.03 9.30
C VAL A 256 16.91 -0.36 10.02
N PRO A 257 17.12 -1.60 10.49
CA PRO A 257 18.40 -2.01 11.06
C PRO A 257 19.55 -1.82 10.08
N ASP A 258 20.64 -1.20 10.54
CA ASP A 258 21.87 -1.08 9.76
C ASP A 258 22.40 -2.47 9.40
N THR A 259 22.60 -2.74 8.11
CA THR A 259 23.23 -3.97 7.66
C THR A 259 24.74 -3.89 7.88
N PRO A 260 25.41 -4.96 8.35
CA PRO A 260 26.86 -4.95 8.51
C PRO A 260 27.56 -4.75 7.16
N ASP A 261 28.58 -3.91 7.11
CA ASP A 261 29.43 -3.68 5.94
C ASP A 261 30.45 -4.83 5.82
N ASN A 262 30.02 -6.00 5.34
CA ASN A 262 30.90 -7.13 5.13
C ASN A 262 30.73 -7.69 3.70
N ARG A 263 31.83 -7.73 2.95
CA ARG A 263 31.98 -8.26 1.57
C ARG A 263 31.83 -9.78 1.44
N ILE A 264 31.07 -10.40 2.34
CA ILE A 264 30.84 -11.85 2.37
C ILE A 264 29.35 -12.04 2.22
N SER A 265 28.93 -12.91 1.31
CA SER A 265 27.53 -13.38 1.23
C SER A 265 27.13 -14.06 2.53
N VAL A 266 26.59 -13.27 3.45
CA VAL A 266 26.01 -13.75 4.70
C VAL A 266 24.51 -13.52 4.59
N SER A 267 23.75 -14.60 4.68
CA SER A 267 22.33 -14.54 4.99
C SER A 267 22.13 -14.81 6.48
N GLY A 268 21.07 -14.25 7.04
CA GLY A 268 20.76 -14.46 8.44
C GLY A 268 19.40 -13.93 8.80
N GLN A 269 18.97 -14.30 10.00
CA GLN A 269 17.68 -13.91 10.54
C GLN A 269 17.85 -13.55 11.99
N VAL A 270 17.15 -12.50 12.42
CA VAL A 270 17.05 -12.11 13.83
C VAL A 270 15.59 -12.00 14.20
N THR A 271 15.19 -12.73 15.24
CA THR A 271 13.87 -12.63 15.85
C THR A 271 14.04 -11.92 17.20
N ILE A 272 13.38 -10.78 17.35
CA ILE A 272 13.41 -9.94 18.55
C ILE A 272 12.01 -9.83 19.14
N GLU A 273 11.94 -9.99 20.45
CA GLU A 273 10.79 -9.65 21.28
C GLU A 273 11.04 -8.31 21.95
N PHE A 274 10.02 -7.48 22.03
CA PHE A 274 10.09 -6.18 22.70
C PHE A 274 8.74 -5.78 23.27
N LEU A 275 8.74 -4.87 24.24
CA LEU A 275 7.52 -4.35 24.86
C LEU A 275 7.26 -2.93 24.37
N VAL A 276 6.01 -2.62 23.99
CA VAL A 276 5.61 -1.27 23.60
C VAL A 276 4.78 -0.67 24.73
N SER A 277 5.17 0.50 25.23
CA SER A 277 4.38 1.22 26.22
C SER A 277 3.18 1.90 25.57
N THR A 278 1.98 1.65 26.10
CA THR A 278 0.76 2.34 25.66
C THR A 278 0.69 3.80 26.13
N ALA A 279 1.53 4.18 27.10
CA ALA A 279 1.56 5.53 27.68
C ALA A 279 2.34 6.54 26.83
N ASP A 280 3.53 6.17 26.35
CA ASP A 280 4.45 7.07 25.61
C ASP A 280 4.80 6.57 24.19
N GLY A 281 4.31 5.38 23.83
CA GLY A 281 4.58 4.77 22.53
C GLY A 281 6.03 4.33 22.32
N ARG A 282 6.85 4.27 23.37
CA ARG A 282 8.26 3.87 23.26
C ARG A 282 8.41 2.37 23.42
N VAL A 283 9.41 1.83 22.73
CA VAL A 283 9.88 0.46 22.97
C VAL A 283 10.63 0.40 24.30
N LYS A 284 10.22 -0.52 25.16
CA LYS A 284 10.82 -0.92 26.43
C LYS A 284 11.27 -2.38 26.30
N GLU A 285 12.23 -2.79 27.13
CA GLU A 285 12.65 -4.20 27.29
C GLU A 285 12.73 -5.01 25.99
N THR A 286 13.91 -5.04 25.36
CA THR A 286 14.15 -5.86 24.18
C THR A 286 14.86 -7.16 24.52
N LYS A 287 14.53 -8.24 23.81
CA LYS A 287 15.17 -9.56 23.94
C LYS A 287 15.31 -10.22 22.58
N ILE A 288 16.55 -10.55 22.21
CA ILE A 288 16.78 -11.41 21.05
C ILE A 288 16.38 -12.85 21.41
N LEU A 289 15.42 -13.40 20.67
CA LEU A 289 14.96 -14.78 20.85
C LEU A 289 15.77 -15.75 19.99
N GLU A 290 16.00 -15.37 18.74
CA GLU A 290 16.71 -16.18 17.75
C GLU A 290 17.64 -15.27 16.95
N LYS A 291 18.81 -15.78 16.61
CA LYS A 291 19.74 -15.12 15.69
C LYS A 291 20.54 -16.14 14.90
N SER A 292 20.69 -15.90 13.62
CA SER A 292 21.54 -16.66 12.70
C SER A 292 22.30 -15.70 11.77
N GLY A 293 23.40 -16.15 11.20
CA GLY A 293 24.28 -15.31 10.37
C GLY A 293 25.22 -14.44 11.22
N ASN A 294 25.37 -13.17 10.84
CA ASN A 294 26.31 -12.23 11.42
C ASN A 294 25.82 -11.72 12.79
N PRO A 295 26.55 -11.98 13.90
CA PRO A 295 26.16 -11.52 15.23
C PRO A 295 25.97 -10.00 15.36
N GLN A 296 26.70 -9.19 14.58
CA GLN A 296 26.58 -7.72 14.60
C GLN A 296 25.20 -7.26 14.11
N TYR A 297 24.55 -8.01 13.22
CA TYR A 297 23.21 -7.66 12.75
C TYR A 297 22.18 -7.74 13.89
N ALA A 298 22.33 -8.67 14.84
CA ALA A 298 21.46 -8.71 16.02
C ALA A 298 21.59 -7.44 16.88
N THR A 299 22.81 -6.89 17.00
CA THR A 299 23.04 -5.61 17.67
C THR A 299 22.42 -4.44 16.90
N SER A 300 22.55 -4.40 15.57
CA SER A 300 21.89 -3.40 14.73
C SER A 300 20.37 -3.45 14.84
N VAL A 301 19.79 -4.66 14.83
CA VAL A 301 18.35 -4.88 15.02
C VAL A 301 17.89 -4.37 16.37
N GLU A 302 18.60 -4.73 17.45
CA GLU A 302 18.25 -4.25 18.78
C GLU A 302 18.34 -2.72 18.89
N LYS A 303 19.40 -2.11 18.35
CA LYS A 303 19.57 -0.65 18.32
C LYS A 303 18.44 0.04 17.57
N ALA A 304 18.08 -0.47 16.39
CA ALA A 304 17.00 0.09 15.58
C ALA A 304 15.63 -0.07 16.26
N VAL A 305 15.30 -1.26 16.77
CA VAL A 305 14.01 -1.50 17.43
C VAL A 305 13.80 -0.59 18.65
N ARG A 306 14.87 -0.28 19.39
CA ARG A 306 14.81 0.67 20.52
C ARG A 306 14.46 2.10 20.12
N THR A 307 14.65 2.50 18.86
CA THR A 307 14.29 3.85 18.38
C THR A 307 12.87 3.93 17.82
N TRP A 308 12.18 2.79 17.67
CA TRP A 308 10.85 2.78 17.09
C TRP A 308 9.84 3.51 17.99
N ARG A 309 8.94 4.25 17.35
CA ARG A 309 7.84 4.95 18.02
C ARG A 309 6.51 4.38 17.57
N TYR A 310 5.61 4.29 18.52
CA TYR A 310 4.23 3.82 18.37
C TYR A 310 3.28 4.91 18.85
N GLN A 311 2.02 4.82 18.42
CA GLN A 311 0.96 5.69 18.88
C GLN A 311 0.62 5.35 20.34
N PRO A 312 0.63 6.34 21.27
CA PRO A 312 0.08 6.17 22.61
C PRO A 312 -1.44 5.94 22.57
N THR A 313 -1.96 5.09 23.45
CA THR A 313 -3.37 4.66 23.43
C THR A 313 -4.14 4.90 24.73
N VAL A 314 -3.46 5.20 25.84
CA VAL A 314 -4.11 5.58 27.11
C VAL A 314 -4.24 7.10 27.25
N PRO A 315 -5.03 7.63 28.21
CA PRO A 315 -5.07 9.07 28.47
C PRO A 315 -3.71 9.66 28.90
N VAL A 316 -3.55 10.97 28.75
CA VAL A 316 -2.34 11.68 29.20
C VAL A 316 -2.16 11.50 30.71
N GLY A 317 -0.96 11.09 31.14
CA GLY A 317 -0.62 10.86 32.55
C GLY A 317 -0.99 9.47 33.09
N ASP A 318 -1.72 8.66 32.33
CA ASP A 318 -1.95 7.26 32.69
C ASP A 318 -0.65 6.45 32.49
N PRO A 319 -0.20 5.65 33.48
CA PRO A 319 0.99 4.80 33.36
C PRO A 319 0.89 3.76 32.24
N GLY A 320 -0.32 3.41 31.79
CA GLY A 320 -0.56 2.45 30.74
C GLY A 320 -0.04 1.04 31.05
N THR A 321 0.19 0.28 30.00
CA THR A 321 0.67 -1.11 30.05
C THR A 321 1.75 -1.34 29.00
N LEU A 322 2.39 -2.50 29.08
CA LEU A 322 3.40 -2.96 28.13
C LEU A 322 2.81 -4.05 27.25
N ILE A 323 2.68 -3.77 25.95
CA ILE A 323 2.18 -4.73 24.96
C ILE A 323 3.37 -5.44 24.32
N ARG A 324 3.41 -6.76 24.45
CA ARG A 324 4.47 -7.59 23.86
C ARG A 324 4.32 -7.65 22.34
N GLN A 325 5.43 -7.47 21.65
CA GLN A 325 5.56 -7.57 20.19
C GLN A 325 6.71 -8.52 19.84
N LYS A 326 6.59 -9.18 18.70
CA LYS A 326 7.61 -10.07 18.14
C LYS A 326 7.80 -9.72 16.67
N GLN A 327 9.03 -9.48 16.27
CA GLN A 327 9.38 -9.18 14.87
C GLN A 327 10.57 -10.04 14.43
N THR A 328 10.48 -10.53 13.21
CA THR A 328 11.57 -11.23 12.53
C THR A 328 12.11 -10.36 11.40
N PHE A 329 13.43 -10.28 11.30
CA PHE A 329 14.17 -9.57 10.26
C PHE A 329 15.07 -10.56 9.53
N GLY A 330 14.87 -10.72 8.23
CA GLY A 330 15.79 -11.44 7.36
C GLY A 330 16.70 -10.48 6.62
N TYR A 331 17.91 -10.94 6.27
CA TYR A 331 18.79 -10.25 5.33
C TYR A 331 19.54 -11.27 4.47
N GLN A 332 19.81 -10.90 3.22
CA GLN A 332 20.59 -11.69 2.27
C GLN A 332 21.56 -10.76 1.56
N TYR A 333 22.85 -11.12 1.57
CA TYR A 333 23.88 -10.48 0.76
C TYR A 333 24.24 -11.39 -0.41
N GLU A 334 24.17 -10.86 -1.63
CA GLU A 334 24.86 -11.41 -2.79
C GLU A 334 26.08 -10.54 -3.05
N ASN A 335 27.27 -11.15 -3.11
CA ASN A 335 28.42 -10.48 -3.66
C ASN A 335 28.14 -10.26 -5.16
N GLU A 336 27.87 -9.03 -5.58
CA GLU A 336 28.21 -8.64 -6.95
C GLU A 336 29.75 -8.75 -7.03
N GLU A 337 30.26 -9.87 -7.54
CA GLU A 337 31.63 -9.90 -8.02
C GLU A 337 31.76 -8.72 -8.98
N ALA A 338 32.72 -7.84 -8.69
CA ALA A 338 33.16 -6.85 -9.63
C ALA A 338 33.44 -7.58 -10.95
N GLU A 339 32.74 -7.21 -12.04
CA GLU A 339 33.14 -7.54 -13.40
C GLU A 339 34.50 -6.89 -13.66
N ILE A 340 35.58 -7.49 -13.14
CA ILE A 340 36.94 -7.14 -13.50
C ILE A 340 37.25 -7.93 -14.77
N GLY A 341 36.84 -7.34 -15.89
CA GLY A 341 37.56 -7.37 -17.15
C GLY A 341 37.82 -8.74 -17.80
N SER A 342 37.11 -8.99 -18.90
CA SER A 342 37.79 -9.59 -20.06
C SER A 342 37.28 -9.05 -21.40
N ARG A 343 38.17 -8.25 -21.99
CA ARG A 343 38.44 -8.07 -23.43
C ARG A 343 37.65 -7.00 -24.18
N PHE A 344 38.22 -5.79 -24.09
CA PHE A 344 38.63 -5.09 -25.31
C PHE A 344 39.30 -6.08 -26.28
N LYS A 345 38.64 -6.37 -27.41
CA LYS A 345 39.31 -6.61 -28.68
C LYS A 345 38.96 -5.47 -29.61
N ARG A 346 39.78 -4.43 -29.61
CA ARG A 346 40.11 -3.73 -30.85
C ARG A 346 41.23 -4.53 -31.52
N ARG A 347 40.99 -4.99 -32.74
CA ARG A 347 42.00 -4.98 -33.80
C ARG A 347 41.33 -5.15 -35.17
N ASN A 348 41.47 -4.04 -35.91
CA ASN A 348 41.38 -3.81 -37.35
C ASN A 348 40.03 -4.00 -38.05
#